data_AF-A0A4V1KSE1-F1
#
_entry.id   AF-A0A4V1KSE1-F1
#
_cell.length_a   1.000
_cell.length_b   1.000
_cell.length_c   1.000
_cell.angle_alpha   90.00
_cell.angle_beta   90.00
_cell.angle_gamma   90.00
#
_symmetry.space_group_name_H-M   'P 1'
#
loop_
_entity.id
_entity.type
_entity.pdbx_description
1 polymer ?
#
loop_
_entity_poly.entity_id
_entity_poly.type
_entity_poly.pdbx_seq_one_letter_code
_entity_poly.pdbx_strand_id
1 'polypeptide(L)'
;MNKYLNIYKTYTKVNRENYQLEDDLTRALAIALQENDVFLHQFLKYILNQKENAYSNLFDDYTNKNPIEIDIQKPVETIEGFDHLFAVRISGDAMGNDFYNQNHDQDYNAITDMFIQIDNMAIIFEVKPNNHNSTAQLYNQAYNTIKGNESLTIQNDVTAVDFNWPLIMQIAVRVNNYQFAIKKESRLLDNFISYIKMHNYQWLPQLSLSVLSFTENSSSISKRLNDAIENSDNTAINNRLGIKCNFGWAEEVLIYLNQKTEEVRFSVYPGNTKAQGYHIFKSEGEPQFKKTLYINNEDRKINKNYHIKFSGQSYITGLWAGEKDFKKPLYTKANFYNHSGRKKRSLHWDTIKNLLDNVFDDDYEWKKYCKWDEKLIDSNRSQFDISFGYELSISIPFKELQILDTNKKDLTSLINLINEVKKAFKTVLIK
;
A
#
# COMPACT_ATOMS: atom_id res chain seq x y z
N MET A 1 -8.68 9.21 -19.73
CA MET A 1 -8.86 8.23 -20.83
C MET A 1 -10.13 7.43 -20.61
N ASN A 2 -10.85 7.05 -21.67
CA ASN A 2 -12.10 6.30 -21.54
C ASN A 2 -11.80 4.85 -21.12
N LYS A 3 -12.12 4.51 -19.86
CA LYS A 3 -11.94 3.17 -19.28
C LYS A 3 -12.61 2.05 -20.08
N TYR A 4 -13.58 2.38 -20.95
CA TYR A 4 -14.33 1.44 -21.79
C TYR A 4 -13.56 1.01 -23.05
N LEU A 5 -12.41 1.61 -23.38
CA LEU A 5 -11.59 1.24 -24.56
C LEU A 5 -10.37 0.36 -24.22
N ASN A 6 -10.23 -0.08 -22.96
CA ASN A 6 -9.15 -0.97 -22.57
C ASN A 6 -9.54 -2.41 -22.95
N ILE A 7 -8.79 -3.02 -23.89
CA ILE A 7 -9.09 -4.34 -24.46
C ILE A 7 -9.05 -5.48 -23.43
N TYR A 8 -8.35 -5.28 -22.31
CA TYR A 8 -8.27 -6.26 -21.22
C TYR A 8 -9.53 -6.24 -20.36
N LYS A 9 -10.39 -5.22 -20.50
CA LYS A 9 -11.68 -5.15 -19.80
C LYS A 9 -12.78 -5.74 -20.66
N THR A 10 -13.25 -6.92 -20.26
CA THR A 10 -14.46 -7.54 -20.80
C THR A 10 -15.73 -6.83 -20.29
N TYR A 11 -16.79 -6.74 -21.11
CA TYR A 11 -18.00 -5.93 -20.84
C TYR A 11 -19.02 -6.56 -19.87
N THR A 12 -18.81 -7.79 -19.41
CA THR A 12 -19.81 -8.59 -18.65
C THR A 12 -19.70 -8.42 -17.12
N LYS A 13 -20.85 -8.33 -16.43
CA LYS A 13 -20.97 -8.06 -14.98
C LYS A 13 -21.08 -9.30 -14.07
N VAL A 14 -21.02 -10.52 -14.58
CA VAL A 14 -21.41 -11.72 -13.80
C VAL A 14 -20.17 -12.47 -13.30
N ASN A 15 -20.00 -12.54 -11.97
CA ASN A 15 -19.12 -13.44 -11.20
C ASN A 15 -17.65 -13.62 -11.65
N ARG A 16 -16.87 -12.53 -11.76
CA ARG A 16 -15.42 -12.61 -12.05
C ARG A 16 -14.52 -12.90 -10.86
N GLU A 17 -14.92 -12.49 -9.66
CA GLU A 17 -13.97 -12.26 -8.56
C GLU A 17 -13.25 -13.51 -8.04
N ASN A 18 -13.74 -14.72 -8.34
CA ASN A 18 -13.13 -15.97 -7.85
C ASN A 18 -12.71 -17.00 -8.92
N TYR A 19 -13.23 -16.98 -10.16
CA TYR A 19 -12.97 -18.08 -11.13
C TYR A 19 -12.46 -17.65 -12.51
N GLN A 20 -12.64 -16.40 -12.94
CA GLN A 20 -12.19 -15.94 -14.28
C GLN A 20 -10.95 -15.05 -14.24
N LEU A 21 -10.54 -14.61 -13.05
CA LEU A 21 -9.44 -13.67 -12.92
C LEU A 21 -8.11 -14.27 -13.38
N GLU A 22 -7.88 -15.56 -13.10
CA GLU A 22 -6.68 -16.29 -13.53
C GLU A 22 -6.56 -16.28 -15.06
N ASP A 23 -7.57 -16.81 -15.77
CA ASP A 23 -7.62 -16.82 -17.24
C ASP A 23 -7.51 -15.41 -17.84
N ASP A 24 -8.21 -14.42 -17.26
CA ASP A 24 -8.17 -13.05 -17.74
C ASP A 24 -6.77 -12.42 -17.56
N LEU A 25 -6.07 -12.73 -16.47
CA LEU A 25 -4.69 -12.29 -16.23
C LEU A 25 -3.70 -12.95 -17.19
N THR A 26 -3.82 -14.27 -17.39
CA THR A 26 -3.01 -15.05 -18.33
C THR A 26 -3.17 -14.52 -19.75
N ARG A 27 -4.41 -14.33 -20.21
CA ARG A 27 -4.69 -13.76 -21.53
C ARG A 27 -4.16 -12.34 -21.67
N ALA A 28 -4.32 -11.50 -20.64
CA ALA A 28 -3.82 -10.13 -20.67
C ALA A 28 -2.29 -10.08 -20.78
N LEU A 29 -1.58 -10.96 -20.05
CA LEU A 29 -0.13 -11.10 -20.13
C LEU A 29 0.31 -11.57 -21.52
N ALA A 30 -0.30 -12.63 -22.06
CA ALA A 30 0.02 -13.17 -23.38
C ALA A 30 -0.11 -12.10 -24.48
N ILE A 31 -1.22 -11.36 -24.50
CA ILE A 31 -1.42 -10.25 -25.45
C ILE A 31 -0.38 -9.15 -25.25
N ALA A 32 -0.07 -8.77 -24.00
CA ALA A 32 0.94 -7.74 -23.73
C ALA A 32 2.35 -8.16 -24.20
N LEU A 33 2.67 -9.45 -24.13
CA LEU A 33 3.92 -10.01 -24.65
C LEU A 33 3.93 -10.02 -26.19
N GLN A 34 2.84 -10.45 -26.84
CA GLN A 34 2.75 -10.46 -28.31
C GLN A 34 2.85 -9.07 -28.93
N GLU A 35 2.36 -8.04 -28.23
CA GLU A 35 2.17 -6.69 -28.78
C GLU A 35 3.24 -5.68 -28.33
N ASN A 36 4.21 -6.10 -27.52
CA ASN A 36 5.29 -5.23 -27.08
C ASN A 36 6.63 -5.97 -27.05
N ASP A 37 7.37 -5.84 -28.14
CA ASP A 37 8.64 -6.54 -28.40
C ASP A 37 9.68 -6.27 -27.31
N VAL A 38 9.72 -5.04 -26.78
CA VAL A 38 10.67 -4.67 -25.72
C VAL A 38 10.29 -5.35 -24.41
N PHE A 39 8.99 -5.46 -24.12
CA PHE A 39 8.50 -6.17 -22.94
C PHE A 39 8.75 -7.66 -23.07
N LEU A 40 8.41 -8.27 -24.22
CA LEU A 40 8.70 -9.67 -24.53
C LEU A 40 10.19 -9.99 -24.37
N HIS A 41 11.06 -9.18 -24.95
CA HIS A 41 12.50 -9.37 -24.85
C HIS A 41 12.99 -9.34 -23.40
N GLN A 42 12.57 -8.35 -22.59
CA GLN A 42 12.97 -8.28 -21.18
C GLN A 42 12.37 -9.42 -20.35
N PHE A 43 11.16 -9.85 -20.68
CA PHE A 43 10.48 -10.96 -20.02
C PHE A 43 11.21 -12.28 -20.27
N LEU A 44 11.52 -12.59 -21.53
CA LEU A 44 12.29 -13.78 -21.91
C LEU A 44 13.72 -13.73 -21.38
N LYS A 45 14.36 -12.56 -21.41
CA LYS A 45 15.68 -12.38 -20.83
C LYS A 45 15.73 -12.76 -19.35
N TYR A 46 14.68 -12.47 -18.58
CA TYR A 46 14.63 -12.87 -17.17
C TYR A 46 14.60 -14.40 -17.01
N ILE A 47 13.73 -15.08 -17.77
CA ILE A 47 13.55 -16.55 -17.71
C ILE A 47 14.81 -17.28 -18.21
N LEU A 48 15.31 -16.91 -19.39
CA LEU A 48 16.41 -17.61 -20.03
C LEU A 48 17.73 -17.45 -19.28
N ASN A 49 17.93 -16.35 -18.55
CA ASN A 49 19.13 -16.19 -17.70
C ASN A 49 19.12 -17.06 -16.43
N GLN A 50 18.02 -17.80 -16.15
CA GLN A 50 18.02 -18.78 -15.06
C GLN A 50 18.79 -20.06 -15.41
N LYS A 51 19.06 -20.30 -16.70
CA LYS A 51 19.97 -21.34 -17.16
C LYS A 51 21.21 -20.69 -17.76
N GLU A 52 22.38 -21.17 -17.35
CA GLU A 52 23.64 -20.65 -17.84
C GLU A 52 23.71 -20.67 -19.38
N ASN A 53 24.11 -19.56 -19.97
CA ASN A 53 24.29 -19.36 -21.41
C ASN A 53 23.04 -19.56 -22.29
N ALA A 54 21.86 -19.87 -21.75
CA ALA A 54 20.68 -20.15 -22.58
C ALA A 54 20.24 -18.91 -23.39
N TYR A 55 20.23 -17.73 -22.76
CA TYR A 55 19.89 -16.49 -23.44
C TYR A 55 20.89 -16.12 -24.56
N SER A 56 22.19 -16.16 -24.28
CA SER A 56 23.24 -15.84 -25.25
C SER A 56 23.26 -16.84 -26.40
N ASN A 57 23.18 -18.14 -26.11
CA ASN A 57 23.13 -19.18 -27.13
C ASN A 57 21.93 -19.01 -28.07
N LEU A 58 20.80 -18.52 -27.54
CA LEU A 58 19.60 -18.31 -28.33
C LEU A 58 19.65 -17.03 -29.18
N PHE A 59 20.20 -15.92 -28.68
CA PHE A 59 20.08 -14.62 -29.34
C PHE A 59 21.39 -14.01 -29.88
N ASP A 60 22.55 -14.61 -29.62
CA ASP A 60 23.83 -14.14 -30.21
C ASP A 60 24.02 -14.64 -31.66
N ASP A 61 23.33 -15.72 -32.07
CA ASP A 61 23.28 -16.18 -33.46
C ASP A 61 22.24 -15.38 -34.26
N TYR A 62 22.69 -14.79 -35.38
CA TYR A 62 21.89 -13.96 -36.28
C TYR A 62 21.26 -14.74 -37.44
N THR A 63 21.44 -16.06 -37.50
CA THR A 63 20.98 -16.91 -38.63
C THR A 63 19.86 -17.88 -38.25
N ASN A 64 18.95 -18.12 -39.21
CA ASN A 64 17.93 -19.18 -39.18
C ASN A 64 17.11 -19.31 -37.88
N LYS A 65 16.52 -18.21 -37.40
CA LYS A 65 15.64 -18.20 -36.22
C LYS A 65 14.18 -18.47 -36.57
N ASN A 66 13.56 -19.36 -35.81
CA ASN A 66 12.12 -19.54 -35.88
C ASN A 66 11.41 -18.39 -35.15
N PRO A 67 10.22 -17.98 -35.60
CA PRO A 67 9.40 -17.02 -34.85
C PRO A 67 9.07 -17.53 -33.45
N ILE A 68 8.94 -16.61 -32.49
CA ILE A 68 8.47 -16.92 -31.14
C ILE A 68 6.97 -17.18 -31.21
N GLU A 69 6.54 -18.35 -30.74
CA GLU A 69 5.12 -18.71 -30.66
C GLU A 69 4.64 -18.58 -29.22
N ILE A 70 3.46 -17.96 -29.02
CA ILE A 70 2.84 -17.78 -27.71
C ILE A 70 1.41 -18.31 -27.78
N ASP A 71 1.12 -19.31 -26.95
CA ASP A 71 -0.20 -19.92 -26.81
C ASP A 71 -0.73 -19.79 -25.38
N ILE A 72 -2.04 -19.94 -25.22
CA ILE A 72 -2.71 -20.07 -23.91
C ILE A 72 -3.47 -21.39 -23.86
N GLN A 73 -3.60 -21.98 -22.67
CA GLN A 73 -4.34 -23.23 -22.47
C GLN A 73 -3.85 -24.38 -23.37
N LYS A 74 -2.52 -24.54 -23.51
CA LYS A 74 -1.92 -25.58 -24.36
C LYS A 74 -1.82 -26.92 -23.61
N PRO A 75 -2.36 -28.03 -24.16
CA PRO A 75 -2.18 -29.36 -23.58
C PRO A 75 -0.71 -29.82 -23.65
N VAL A 76 -0.17 -30.32 -22.54
CA VAL A 76 1.26 -30.69 -22.43
C VAL A 76 1.67 -31.80 -23.40
N GLU A 77 0.74 -32.69 -23.75
CA GLU A 77 0.98 -33.78 -24.71
C GLU A 77 1.24 -33.31 -26.15
N THR A 78 0.91 -32.06 -26.46
CA THR A 78 1.12 -31.46 -27.80
C THR A 78 2.43 -30.69 -27.91
N ILE A 79 3.19 -30.60 -26.81
CA ILE A 79 4.45 -29.86 -26.76
C ILE A 79 5.58 -30.81 -27.17
N GLU A 80 6.16 -30.57 -28.34
CA GLU A 80 7.23 -31.38 -28.92
C GLU A 80 8.33 -30.46 -29.50
N GLY A 81 9.46 -31.05 -29.91
CA GLY A 81 10.51 -30.32 -30.65
C GLY A 81 11.39 -29.38 -29.81
N PHE A 82 11.62 -29.72 -28.55
CA PHE A 82 12.50 -28.96 -27.66
C PHE A 82 13.55 -29.87 -26.98
N ASP A 83 14.69 -29.29 -26.64
CA ASP A 83 15.79 -29.93 -25.91
C ASP A 83 15.82 -29.49 -24.43
N HIS A 84 15.17 -28.38 -24.09
CA HIS A 84 15.12 -27.86 -22.73
C HIS A 84 13.77 -27.23 -22.42
N LEU A 85 13.26 -27.45 -21.20
CA LEU A 85 12.00 -26.92 -20.70
C LEU A 85 12.23 -25.93 -19.55
N PHE A 86 11.64 -24.74 -19.65
CA PHE A 86 11.51 -23.83 -18.52
C PHE A 86 10.11 -23.97 -17.91
N ALA A 87 10.05 -24.28 -16.61
CA ALA A 87 8.82 -24.37 -15.86
C ALA A 87 8.67 -23.11 -15.00
N VAL A 88 7.79 -22.20 -15.41
CA VAL A 88 7.68 -20.86 -14.82
C VAL A 88 6.44 -20.75 -13.94
N ARG A 89 6.64 -20.40 -12.66
CA ARG A 89 5.55 -20.08 -11.75
C ARG A 89 5.29 -18.58 -11.73
N ILE A 90 4.03 -18.19 -11.95
CA ILE A 90 3.58 -16.80 -11.79
C ILE A 90 2.53 -16.75 -10.67
N SER A 91 2.94 -16.29 -9.49
CA SER A 91 2.04 -16.11 -8.33
C SER A 91 2.25 -14.75 -7.66
N GLY A 92 1.46 -14.46 -6.60
CA GLY A 92 1.66 -13.26 -5.80
C GLY A 92 2.93 -13.26 -4.94
N ASP A 93 3.35 -14.45 -4.48
CA ASP A 93 4.55 -14.65 -3.67
C ASP A 93 5.64 -15.41 -4.43
N ALA A 94 6.86 -15.38 -3.89
CA ALA A 94 8.01 -16.09 -4.42
C ALA A 94 7.82 -17.62 -4.38
N MET A 95 8.52 -18.33 -5.27
CA MET A 95 8.61 -19.79 -5.25
C MET A 95 9.65 -20.26 -4.23
N GLY A 96 9.31 -21.30 -3.47
CA GLY A 96 10.26 -21.98 -2.61
C GLY A 96 11.25 -22.85 -3.40
N ASN A 97 12.19 -23.46 -2.70
CA ASN A 97 13.17 -24.38 -3.29
C ASN A 97 12.65 -25.84 -3.34
N ASP A 98 11.34 -26.02 -3.46
CA ASP A 98 10.67 -27.32 -3.34
C ASP A 98 10.31 -27.96 -4.69
N PHE A 99 10.51 -27.28 -5.82
CA PHE A 99 10.17 -27.80 -7.14
C PHE A 99 10.81 -29.17 -7.44
N TYR A 100 12.12 -29.32 -7.20
CA TYR A 100 12.83 -30.58 -7.46
C TYR A 100 12.61 -31.65 -6.38
N ASN A 101 11.95 -31.30 -5.28
CA ASN A 101 11.64 -32.21 -4.18
C ASN A 101 10.21 -32.78 -4.28
N GLN A 102 9.45 -32.37 -5.29
CA GLN A 102 8.13 -32.93 -5.55
C GLN A 102 8.27 -34.41 -5.93
N ASN A 103 7.39 -35.24 -5.41
CA ASN A 103 7.42 -36.70 -5.55
C ASN A 103 6.07 -37.29 -5.96
N HIS A 104 5.11 -36.42 -6.28
CA HIS A 104 3.79 -36.81 -6.77
C HIS A 104 3.78 -36.70 -8.29
N ASP A 105 4.17 -37.79 -8.95
CA ASP A 105 4.13 -37.93 -10.40
C ASP A 105 2.73 -38.43 -10.82
N GLN A 106 1.78 -37.52 -10.99
CA GLN A 106 0.46 -37.88 -11.48
C GLN A 106 0.46 -37.90 -13.01
N ASP A 107 0.12 -39.05 -13.60
CA ASP A 107 -0.08 -39.19 -15.04
C ASP A 107 -1.48 -38.67 -15.42
N TYR A 108 -1.53 -37.53 -16.13
CA TYR A 108 -2.76 -36.98 -16.70
C TYR A 108 -2.44 -36.03 -17.86
N ASN A 109 -3.46 -35.68 -18.65
CA ASN A 109 -3.34 -34.68 -19.70
C ASN A 109 -3.48 -33.27 -19.10
N ALA A 110 -2.35 -32.74 -18.62
CA ALA A 110 -2.31 -31.40 -18.04
C ALA A 110 -2.44 -30.31 -19.12
N ILE A 111 -3.08 -29.20 -18.76
CA ILE A 111 -3.18 -28.01 -19.61
C ILE A 111 -2.38 -26.90 -18.92
N THR A 112 -1.53 -26.22 -19.69
CA THR A 112 -0.72 -25.08 -19.23
C THR A 112 -1.52 -23.79 -19.34
N ASP A 113 -1.33 -22.83 -18.45
CA ASP A 113 -2.02 -21.54 -18.57
C ASP A 113 -1.52 -20.75 -19.78
N MET A 114 -0.20 -20.69 -19.93
CA MET A 114 0.49 -20.08 -21.07
C MET A 114 1.65 -20.97 -21.49
N PHE A 115 2.00 -20.88 -22.77
CA PHE A 115 3.10 -21.59 -23.38
C PHE A 115 3.85 -20.66 -24.34
N ILE A 116 5.18 -20.76 -24.35
CA ILE A 116 6.03 -20.07 -25.34
C ILE A 116 7.02 -21.08 -25.93
N GLN A 117 7.08 -21.16 -27.26
CA GLN A 117 8.12 -21.90 -28.00
C GLN A 117 9.12 -20.93 -28.60
N ILE A 118 10.42 -21.23 -28.45
CA ILE A 118 11.50 -20.49 -29.10
C ILE A 118 12.59 -21.46 -29.55
N ASP A 119 12.75 -21.65 -30.86
CA ASP A 119 13.65 -22.64 -31.45
C ASP A 119 13.47 -24.02 -30.78
N ASN A 120 14.51 -24.52 -30.09
CA ASN A 120 14.53 -25.79 -29.37
C ASN A 120 14.24 -25.65 -27.86
N MET A 121 13.63 -24.54 -27.42
CA MET A 121 13.27 -24.30 -26.02
C MET A 121 11.76 -24.18 -25.87
N ALA A 122 11.22 -24.90 -24.88
CA ALA A 122 9.83 -24.79 -24.45
C ALA A 122 9.77 -24.03 -23.11
N ILE A 123 8.77 -23.18 -22.94
CA ILE A 123 8.49 -22.49 -21.69
C ILE A 123 7.02 -22.69 -21.33
N ILE A 124 6.75 -23.35 -20.21
CA ILE A 124 5.40 -23.56 -19.69
C ILE A 124 5.17 -22.67 -18.46
N PHE A 125 3.94 -22.21 -18.30
CA PHE A 125 3.56 -21.30 -17.23
C PHE A 125 2.38 -21.83 -16.44
N GLU A 126 2.47 -21.71 -15.12
CA GLU A 126 1.38 -21.90 -14.18
C GLU A 126 1.13 -20.58 -13.43
N VAL A 127 -0.05 -20.00 -13.65
CA VAL A 127 -0.44 -18.66 -13.23
C VAL A 127 -1.46 -18.76 -12.10
N LYS A 128 -1.25 -18.02 -11.01
CA LYS A 128 -2.24 -17.86 -9.93
C LYS A 128 -2.48 -16.38 -9.64
N PRO A 129 -3.75 -15.96 -9.44
CA PRO A 129 -4.09 -14.57 -9.13
C PRO A 129 -3.78 -14.17 -7.69
N ASN A 130 -3.33 -15.12 -6.86
CA ASN A 130 -3.12 -14.96 -5.42
C ASN A 130 -1.82 -15.65 -4.98
N ASN A 131 -1.65 -15.84 -3.68
CA ASN A 131 -0.46 -16.43 -3.07
C ASN A 131 -0.52 -17.97 -3.02
N HIS A 132 -1.41 -18.61 -3.78
CA HIS A 132 -1.53 -20.06 -3.82
C HIS A 132 -0.22 -20.70 -4.30
N ASN A 133 0.22 -21.73 -3.58
CA ASN A 133 1.39 -22.52 -3.95
C ASN A 133 1.02 -23.53 -5.03
N SER A 134 1.37 -23.20 -6.27
CA SER A 134 1.18 -24.05 -7.45
C SER A 134 2.43 -24.83 -7.86
N THR A 135 3.48 -24.89 -7.02
CA THR A 135 4.73 -25.61 -7.34
C THR A 135 4.49 -27.07 -7.71
N ALA A 136 3.61 -27.77 -6.98
CA ALA A 136 3.27 -29.17 -7.27
C ALA A 136 2.52 -29.33 -8.60
N GLN A 137 1.65 -28.38 -8.96
CA GLN A 137 0.91 -28.37 -10.23
C GLN A 137 1.87 -28.15 -11.40
N LEU A 138 2.74 -27.14 -11.28
CA LEU A 138 3.77 -26.84 -12.27
C LEU A 138 4.77 -27.99 -12.47
N TYR A 139 5.20 -28.64 -11.39
CA TYR A 139 6.06 -29.83 -11.48
C TYR A 139 5.36 -30.95 -12.25
N ASN A 140 4.09 -31.21 -11.94
CA ASN A 140 3.31 -32.23 -12.66
C ASN A 140 3.13 -31.90 -14.14
N GLN A 141 2.90 -30.63 -14.50
CA GLN A 141 2.87 -30.23 -15.91
C GLN A 141 4.22 -30.47 -16.59
N ALA A 142 5.34 -30.09 -15.94
CA ALA A 142 6.68 -30.33 -16.47
C ALA A 142 6.98 -31.82 -16.66
N TYR A 143 6.66 -32.64 -15.66
CA TYR A 143 6.78 -34.09 -15.72
C TYR A 143 5.98 -34.67 -16.90
N ASN A 144 4.70 -34.30 -17.01
CA ASN A 144 3.85 -34.80 -18.09
C ASN A 144 4.25 -34.28 -19.49
N THR A 145 4.95 -33.14 -19.57
CA THR A 145 5.50 -32.60 -20.82
C THR A 145 6.69 -33.44 -21.31
N ILE A 146 7.58 -33.88 -20.41
CA ILE A 146 8.81 -34.58 -20.83
C ILE A 146 8.72 -36.11 -20.77
N LYS A 147 7.73 -36.69 -20.07
CA LYS A 147 7.64 -38.14 -19.81
C LYS A 147 7.67 -39.02 -21.07
N GLY A 148 7.24 -38.49 -22.22
CA GLY A 148 7.24 -39.20 -23.50
C GLY A 148 8.60 -39.22 -24.22
N ASN A 149 9.58 -38.45 -23.72
CA ASN A 149 10.91 -38.35 -24.29
C ASN A 149 11.96 -38.88 -23.31
N GLU A 150 12.42 -40.11 -23.53
CA GLU A 150 13.39 -40.79 -22.67
C GLU A 150 14.75 -40.08 -22.57
N SER A 151 15.07 -39.15 -23.48
CA SER A 151 16.33 -38.38 -23.41
C SER A 151 16.29 -37.22 -22.42
N LEU A 152 15.12 -36.87 -21.87
CA LEU A 152 14.92 -35.72 -20.99
C LEU A 152 14.64 -36.15 -19.55
N THR A 153 15.17 -35.39 -18.60
CA THR A 153 15.02 -35.61 -17.16
C THR A 153 14.67 -34.31 -16.45
N ILE A 154 13.85 -34.39 -15.40
CA ILE A 154 13.47 -33.21 -14.61
C ILE A 154 14.71 -32.51 -14.04
N GLN A 155 15.73 -33.26 -13.62
CA GLN A 155 16.90 -32.71 -12.94
C GLN A 155 17.85 -31.95 -13.86
N ASN A 156 17.98 -32.34 -15.13
CA ASN A 156 18.98 -31.76 -16.04
C ASN A 156 18.37 -30.84 -17.10
N ASP A 157 17.15 -31.16 -17.53
CA ASP A 157 16.53 -30.60 -18.74
C ASP A 157 15.32 -29.72 -18.43
N VAL A 158 14.98 -29.58 -17.14
CA VAL A 158 13.95 -28.65 -16.65
C VAL A 158 14.53 -27.61 -15.71
N THR A 159 14.34 -26.34 -16.06
CA THR A 159 14.70 -25.19 -15.20
C THR A 159 13.45 -24.59 -14.60
N ALA A 160 13.29 -24.71 -13.28
CA ALA A 160 12.20 -24.07 -12.56
C ALA A 160 12.50 -22.58 -12.34
N VAL A 161 11.53 -21.72 -12.60
CA VAL A 161 11.68 -20.26 -12.54
C VAL A 161 10.59 -19.62 -11.69
N ASP A 162 11.00 -18.88 -10.66
CA ASP A 162 10.11 -17.92 -9.98
C ASP A 162 10.03 -16.62 -10.79
N PHE A 163 8.86 -16.38 -11.38
CA PHE A 163 8.57 -15.13 -12.07
C PHE A 163 7.25 -14.53 -11.60
N ASN A 164 7.13 -14.37 -10.28
CA ASN A 164 5.96 -13.77 -9.63
C ASN A 164 5.52 -12.40 -10.21
N TRP A 165 4.26 -12.05 -9.96
CA TRP A 165 3.64 -10.81 -10.47
C TRP A 165 4.42 -9.53 -10.13
N PRO A 166 4.96 -9.34 -8.90
CA PRO A 166 5.82 -8.19 -8.60
C PRO A 166 7.03 -8.02 -9.54
N LEU A 167 7.68 -9.12 -9.94
CA LEU A 167 8.82 -9.08 -10.86
C LEU A 167 8.37 -8.74 -12.28
N ILE A 168 7.29 -9.36 -12.77
CA ILE A 168 6.70 -9.06 -14.09
C ILE A 168 6.31 -7.59 -14.17
N MET A 169 5.60 -7.08 -13.15
CA MET A 169 5.14 -5.69 -13.12
C MET A 169 6.29 -4.69 -12.99
N GLN A 170 7.38 -5.07 -12.31
CA GLN A 170 8.59 -4.25 -12.31
C GLN A 170 9.19 -4.11 -13.70
N ILE A 171 9.21 -5.18 -14.50
CA ILE A 171 9.70 -5.15 -15.88
C ILE A 171 8.74 -4.35 -16.76
N ALA A 172 7.44 -4.62 -16.70
CA ALA A 172 6.41 -3.94 -17.48
C ALA A 172 6.47 -2.42 -17.29
N VAL A 173 6.49 -1.94 -16.03
CA VAL A 173 6.55 -0.50 -15.72
C VAL A 173 7.87 0.11 -16.19
N ARG A 174 9.01 -0.60 -16.03
CA ARG A 174 10.30 -0.12 -16.51
C ARG A 174 10.31 0.04 -18.03
N VAL A 175 9.81 -0.94 -18.76
CA VAL A 175 9.72 -0.91 -20.23
C VAL A 175 8.80 0.21 -20.68
N ASN A 176 7.63 0.36 -20.05
CA ASN A 176 6.69 1.43 -20.36
C ASN A 176 7.32 2.82 -20.16
N ASN A 177 8.02 3.02 -19.05
CA ASN A 177 8.72 4.28 -18.77
C ASN A 177 9.86 4.56 -19.77
N TYR A 178 10.61 3.53 -20.15
CA TYR A 178 11.65 3.64 -21.17
C TYR A 178 11.04 4.03 -22.53
N GLN A 179 9.98 3.34 -22.95
CA GLN A 179 9.24 3.62 -24.18
C GLN A 179 8.66 5.03 -24.20
N PHE A 180 8.12 5.50 -23.07
CA PHE A 180 7.70 6.89 -22.91
C PHE A 180 8.86 7.88 -23.12
N ALA A 181 10.01 7.64 -22.49
CA ALA A 181 11.18 8.51 -22.61
C ALA A 181 11.71 8.61 -24.05
N ILE A 182 11.61 7.53 -24.84
CA ILE A 182 12.00 7.52 -26.26
C ILE A 182 10.85 7.83 -27.23
N LYS A 183 9.68 8.24 -26.71
CA LYS A 183 8.47 8.56 -27.50
C LYS A 183 7.98 7.41 -28.40
N LYS A 184 8.12 6.17 -27.93
CA LYS A 184 7.58 4.94 -28.56
C LYS A 184 6.60 4.24 -27.62
N GLU A 185 5.65 5.01 -27.10
CA GLU A 185 4.65 4.54 -26.15
C GLU A 185 3.82 3.38 -26.72
N SER A 186 3.64 2.32 -25.94
CA SER A 186 2.75 1.22 -26.28
C SER A 186 1.46 1.32 -25.47
N ARG A 187 0.36 1.65 -26.15
CA ARG A 187 -0.97 1.70 -25.55
C ARG A 187 -1.36 0.36 -24.91
N LEU A 188 -0.88 -0.76 -25.48
CA LEU A 188 -1.22 -2.09 -25.01
C LEU A 188 -0.50 -2.40 -23.69
N LEU A 189 0.78 -2.07 -23.57
CA LEU A 189 1.51 -2.21 -22.31
C LEU A 189 0.95 -1.28 -21.21
N ASP A 190 0.63 -0.03 -21.53
CA ASP A 190 0.01 0.89 -20.57
C ASP A 190 -1.37 0.39 -20.09
N ASN A 191 -2.19 -0.12 -21.01
CA ASN A 191 -3.47 -0.71 -20.68
C ASN A 191 -3.33 -1.97 -19.81
N PHE A 192 -2.28 -2.78 -20.03
CA PHE A 192 -1.98 -3.96 -19.22
C PHE A 192 -1.59 -3.55 -17.79
N ILE A 193 -0.69 -2.58 -17.64
CA ILE A 193 -0.31 -2.03 -16.32
C ILE A 193 -1.53 -1.47 -15.61
N SER A 194 -2.38 -0.72 -16.31
CA SER A 194 -3.62 -0.18 -15.77
C SER A 194 -4.62 -1.27 -15.37
N TYR A 195 -4.68 -2.37 -16.12
CA TYR A 195 -5.53 -3.53 -15.81
C TYR A 195 -5.07 -4.20 -14.51
N ILE A 196 -3.79 -4.53 -14.39
CA ILE A 196 -3.22 -5.12 -13.18
C ILE A 196 -3.42 -4.19 -11.97
N LYS A 197 -3.18 -2.88 -12.12
CA LYS A 197 -3.40 -1.88 -11.06
C LYS A 197 -4.81 -1.91 -10.47
N MET A 198 -5.82 -2.20 -11.30
CA MET A 198 -7.22 -2.26 -10.85
C MET A 198 -7.54 -3.52 -10.05
N HIS A 199 -6.88 -4.64 -10.35
CA HIS A 199 -7.12 -5.92 -9.68
C HIS A 199 -6.22 -6.12 -8.47
N ASN A 200 -4.94 -5.75 -8.57
CA ASN A 200 -3.99 -5.86 -7.48
C ASN A 200 -2.89 -4.79 -7.58
N TYR A 201 -3.13 -3.64 -6.94
CA TYR A 201 -2.14 -2.55 -6.88
C TYR A 201 -0.90 -2.89 -6.04
N GLN A 202 -0.89 -4.00 -5.29
CA GLN A 202 0.24 -4.41 -4.47
C GLN A 202 1.39 -4.97 -5.31
N TRP A 203 1.10 -5.54 -6.48
CA TRP A 203 2.12 -6.06 -7.40
C TRP A 203 2.89 -4.97 -8.16
N LEU A 204 2.39 -3.73 -8.19
CA LEU A 204 3.11 -2.64 -8.84
C LEU A 204 4.42 -2.36 -8.09
N PRO A 205 5.52 -2.07 -8.82
CA PRO A 205 6.79 -1.76 -8.17
C PRO A 205 6.61 -0.57 -7.23
N GLN A 206 6.94 -0.78 -5.96
CA GLN A 206 7.08 0.32 -5.02
C GLN A 206 8.23 1.21 -5.48
N LEU A 207 7.95 2.51 -5.54
CA LEU A 207 8.96 3.53 -5.78
C LEU A 207 9.44 4.07 -4.44
N SER A 208 10.72 4.39 -4.35
CA SER A 208 11.26 5.17 -3.23
C SER A 208 10.68 6.59 -3.28
N LEU A 209 10.59 7.25 -2.13
CA LEU A 209 10.11 8.64 -2.07
C LEU A 209 10.98 9.58 -2.90
N SER A 210 12.28 9.29 -3.06
CA SER A 210 13.23 10.07 -3.86
C SER A 210 12.81 10.35 -5.31
N VAL A 211 11.97 9.49 -5.91
CA VAL A 211 11.53 9.63 -7.30
C VAL A 211 10.07 10.06 -7.44
N LEU A 212 9.36 10.26 -6.32
CA LEU A 212 7.96 10.65 -6.30
C LEU A 212 7.81 12.17 -6.26
N SER A 213 6.80 12.68 -6.97
CA SER A 213 6.31 14.05 -6.83
C SER A 213 5.26 14.11 -5.71
N PHE A 214 5.37 15.06 -4.78
CA PHE A 214 4.46 15.12 -3.63
C PHE A 214 3.00 15.35 -4.03
N THR A 215 2.79 16.24 -5.00
CA THR A 215 1.46 16.67 -5.44
C THR A 215 0.80 15.63 -6.33
N GLU A 216 1.58 14.93 -7.17
CA GLU A 216 1.07 13.97 -8.14
C GLU A 216 0.97 12.54 -7.60
N ASN A 217 1.75 12.20 -6.55
CA ASN A 217 1.90 10.82 -6.08
C ASN A 217 1.47 10.60 -4.63
N SER A 218 0.51 11.38 -4.11
CA SER A 218 0.05 11.28 -2.72
C SER A 218 -0.31 9.85 -2.29
N SER A 219 -1.03 9.09 -3.14
CA SER A 219 -1.37 7.69 -2.84
C SER A 219 -0.15 6.78 -2.75
N SER A 220 0.83 6.95 -3.63
CA SER A 220 2.08 6.17 -3.60
C SER A 220 2.93 6.52 -2.39
N ILE A 221 2.96 7.80 -1.99
CA ILE A 221 3.65 8.27 -0.78
C ILE A 221 2.98 7.68 0.46
N SER A 222 1.65 7.75 0.56
CA SER A 222 0.91 7.11 1.66
C SER A 222 1.15 5.61 1.72
N LYS A 223 1.17 4.94 0.56
CA LYS A 223 1.47 3.50 0.47
C LYS A 223 2.88 3.20 1.00
N ARG A 224 3.92 3.90 0.50
CA ARG A 224 5.31 3.71 0.92
C ARG A 224 5.52 3.92 2.42
N LEU A 225 4.85 4.91 3.01
CA LEU A 225 4.86 5.15 4.46
C LEU A 225 4.12 4.04 5.22
N ASN A 226 3.01 3.52 4.68
CA ASN A 226 2.30 2.39 5.26
C ASN A 226 3.12 1.11 5.20
N ASP A 227 3.82 0.87 4.08
CA ASP A 227 4.73 -0.27 3.92
C ASP A 227 5.85 -0.20 4.96
N ALA A 228 6.42 0.99 5.23
CA ALA A 228 7.38 1.18 6.32
C ALA A 228 6.77 0.83 7.69
N ILE A 229 5.50 1.16 7.94
CA ILE A 229 4.81 0.78 9.18
C ILE A 229 4.64 -0.74 9.27
N GLU A 230 4.14 -1.38 8.22
CA GLU A 230 3.86 -2.82 8.17
C GLU A 230 5.13 -3.67 8.29
N ASN A 231 6.26 -3.15 7.81
CA ASN A 231 7.58 -3.78 7.94
C ASN A 231 8.35 -3.37 9.21
N SER A 232 7.68 -2.79 10.21
CA SER A 232 8.28 -2.43 11.49
C SER A 232 7.56 -3.11 12.66
N ASP A 233 8.11 -2.97 13.87
CA ASP A 233 7.46 -3.46 15.10
C ASP A 233 6.21 -2.64 15.49
N ASN A 234 5.79 -1.68 14.67
CA ASN A 234 4.62 -0.86 14.93
C ASN A 234 3.34 -1.55 14.46
N THR A 235 2.28 -1.41 15.26
CA THR A 235 0.95 -1.80 14.82
C THR A 235 0.30 -0.68 14.01
N ALA A 236 -0.04 -0.96 12.76
CA ALA A 236 -0.78 -0.06 11.88
C ALA A 236 -2.20 0.23 12.42
N ILE A 237 -2.77 1.36 11.98
CA ILE A 237 -4.16 1.73 12.27
C ILE A 237 -5.04 1.35 11.07
N ASN A 238 -6.16 0.68 11.34
CA ASN A 238 -7.10 0.35 10.27
C ASN A 238 -7.72 1.63 9.69
N ASN A 239 -7.82 1.70 8.36
CA ASN A 239 -8.47 2.76 7.58
C ASN A 239 -7.80 4.15 7.61
N ARG A 240 -6.66 4.32 8.29
CA ARG A 240 -5.93 5.60 8.35
C ARG A 240 -4.43 5.35 8.42
N LEU A 241 -3.64 6.22 7.78
CA LEU A 241 -2.19 6.14 7.85
C LEU A 241 -1.70 6.57 9.24
N GLY A 242 -1.04 5.67 9.95
CA GLY A 242 -0.51 5.94 11.28
C GLY A 242 -0.25 4.68 12.08
N ILE A 243 0.26 4.87 13.29
CA ILE A 243 0.67 3.81 14.20
C ILE A 243 -0.08 3.90 15.52
N LYS A 244 -0.44 2.75 16.07
CA LYS A 244 -0.95 2.67 17.44
C LYS A 244 0.17 2.95 18.44
N CYS A 245 -0.18 3.65 19.51
CA CYS A 245 0.65 3.83 20.67
C CYS A 245 -0.17 3.65 21.94
N ASN A 246 0.50 3.62 23.09
CA ASN A 246 -0.17 3.61 24.38
C ASN A 246 0.62 4.50 25.34
N PHE A 247 0.42 5.81 25.20
CA PHE A 247 1.08 6.79 26.07
C PHE A 247 0.24 7.10 27.33
N GLY A 248 -0.94 6.48 27.47
CA GLY A 248 -1.96 6.80 28.47
C GLY A 248 -2.73 8.08 28.13
N TRP A 249 -2.05 9.14 27.70
CA TRP A 249 -2.67 10.39 27.26
C TRP A 249 -3.03 10.42 25.76
N ALA A 250 -2.50 9.51 24.95
CA ALA A 250 -2.84 9.32 23.54
C ALA A 250 -2.65 7.84 23.12
N GLU A 251 -3.36 7.43 22.07
CA GLU A 251 -3.42 6.06 21.55
C GLU A 251 -2.95 5.90 20.10
N GLU A 252 -2.74 7.01 19.39
CA GLU A 252 -2.32 6.99 17.99
C GLU A 252 -1.36 8.13 17.67
N VAL A 253 -0.42 7.84 16.76
CA VAL A 253 0.34 8.84 15.99
C VAL A 253 -0.17 8.73 14.55
N LEU A 254 -0.89 9.76 14.08
CA LEU A 254 -1.43 9.83 12.74
C LEU A 254 -0.47 10.55 11.79
N ILE A 255 -0.46 10.13 10.54
CA ILE A 255 0.37 10.71 9.49
C ILE A 255 -0.55 11.31 8.42
N TYR A 256 -0.34 12.59 8.12
CA TYR A 256 -1.09 13.33 7.11
C TYR A 256 -0.17 13.90 6.06
N LEU A 257 -0.59 13.88 4.80
CA LEU A 257 0.09 14.53 3.70
C LEU A 257 -0.54 15.90 3.45
N ASN A 258 0.21 16.98 3.65
CA ASN A 258 -0.27 18.33 3.38
C ASN A 258 0.15 18.79 1.98
N GLN A 259 -0.71 18.57 0.98
CA GLN A 259 -0.42 18.91 -0.42
C GLN A 259 -0.11 20.40 -0.65
N LYS A 260 -0.58 21.30 0.21
CA LYS A 260 -0.35 22.74 0.03
C LYS A 260 1.06 23.16 0.46
N THR A 261 1.59 22.54 1.51
CA THR A 261 2.91 22.87 2.06
C THR A 261 3.98 21.86 1.67
N GLU A 262 3.60 20.78 1.01
CA GLU A 262 4.49 19.66 0.65
C GLU A 262 5.19 19.04 1.88
N GLU A 263 4.43 18.88 2.96
CA GLU A 263 4.92 18.35 4.23
C GLU A 263 4.20 17.07 4.63
N VAL A 264 4.94 16.17 5.28
CA VAL A 264 4.38 15.04 6.01
C VAL A 264 4.23 15.44 7.47
N ARG A 265 2.98 15.52 7.92
CA ARG A 265 2.62 15.89 9.29
C ARG A 265 2.41 14.66 10.14
N PHE A 266 3.08 14.59 11.28
CA PHE A 266 2.81 13.59 12.32
C PHE A 266 2.06 14.25 13.46
N SER A 267 0.94 13.65 13.88
CA SER A 267 0.03 14.24 14.87
C SER A 267 -0.35 13.24 15.95
N VAL A 268 -0.39 13.71 17.21
CA VAL A 268 -0.97 13.00 18.34
C VAL A 268 -2.11 13.83 18.95
N TYR A 269 -3.08 13.16 19.56
CA TYR A 269 -4.23 13.82 20.17
C TYR A 269 -4.30 13.56 21.68
N PRO A 270 -3.55 14.32 22.51
CA PRO A 270 -3.65 14.20 23.96
C PRO A 270 -5.06 14.50 24.45
N GLY A 271 -5.66 13.65 25.28
CA GLY A 271 -7.00 13.90 25.82
C GLY A 271 -8.13 13.74 24.79
N ASN A 272 -7.92 12.94 23.74
CA ASN A 272 -8.94 12.61 22.73
C ASN A 272 -10.14 11.81 23.30
N THR A 273 -10.01 11.34 24.55
CA THR A 273 -11.09 10.78 25.37
C THR A 273 -11.00 11.34 26.79
N LYS A 274 -12.09 11.23 27.57
CA LYS A 274 -12.06 11.60 29.00
C LYS A 274 -11.02 10.79 29.77
N ALA A 275 -10.89 9.49 29.47
CA ALA A 275 -9.89 8.63 30.11
C ALA A 275 -8.47 9.18 29.90
N GLN A 276 -8.13 9.51 28.65
CA GLN A 276 -6.86 10.15 28.31
C GLN A 276 -6.68 11.52 28.97
N GLY A 277 -7.76 12.30 29.10
CA GLY A 277 -7.75 13.60 29.75
C GLY A 277 -7.27 13.56 31.21
N TYR A 278 -7.60 12.50 31.96
CA TYR A 278 -7.10 12.31 33.33
C TYR A 278 -5.56 12.22 33.41
N HIS A 279 -4.89 11.85 32.32
CA HIS A 279 -3.43 11.78 32.29
C HIS A 279 -2.76 13.15 32.11
N ILE A 280 -3.47 14.15 31.54
CA ILE A 280 -2.90 15.47 31.24
C ILE A 280 -3.39 16.58 32.18
N PHE A 281 -4.63 16.50 32.68
CA PHE A 281 -5.18 17.48 33.62
C PHE A 281 -4.89 17.14 35.09
N LYS A 282 -3.60 17.04 35.45
CA LYS A 282 -3.16 16.65 36.81
C LYS A 282 -3.06 17.82 37.79
N SER A 283 -2.53 18.93 37.31
CA SER A 283 -2.30 20.15 38.09
C SER A 283 -3.36 21.20 37.82
N GLU A 284 -3.48 22.18 38.70
CA GLU A 284 -4.28 23.37 38.41
C GLU A 284 -3.66 24.13 37.22
N GLY A 285 -4.49 24.57 36.27
CA GLY A 285 -4.05 25.24 35.05
C GLY A 285 -4.01 24.36 33.80
N GLU A 286 -3.40 24.89 32.73
CA GLU A 286 -3.30 24.23 31.42
C GLU A 286 -2.19 23.18 31.40
N PRO A 287 -2.45 21.97 30.87
CA PRO A 287 -1.43 20.99 30.54
C PRO A 287 -0.26 21.59 29.73
N GLN A 288 0.97 21.30 30.17
CA GLN A 288 2.18 21.82 29.52
C GLN A 288 2.84 20.77 28.63
N PHE A 289 3.29 21.20 27.46
CA PHE A 289 3.96 20.36 26.47
C PHE A 289 5.29 20.99 26.08
N LYS A 290 6.25 20.15 25.65
CA LYS A 290 7.47 20.64 25.02
C LYS A 290 7.12 21.51 23.80
N LYS A 291 7.95 22.51 23.53
CA LYS A 291 7.80 23.39 22.35
C LYS A 291 8.45 22.82 21.09
N THR A 292 9.43 21.94 21.26
CA THR A 292 10.19 21.28 20.19
C THR A 292 10.36 19.79 20.47
N LEU A 293 10.59 19.02 19.41
CA LEU A 293 11.03 17.63 19.45
C LEU A 293 12.25 17.45 18.55
N TYR A 294 13.29 16.82 19.08
CA TYR A 294 14.48 16.46 18.31
C TYR A 294 14.19 15.21 17.47
N ILE A 295 14.10 15.36 16.15
CA ILE A 295 13.73 14.31 15.19
C ILE A 295 14.53 14.49 13.92
N ASN A 296 15.18 13.41 13.46
CA ASN A 296 16.02 13.41 12.27
C ASN A 296 17.13 14.47 12.33
N ASN A 297 17.81 14.52 13.48
CA ASN A 297 18.87 15.49 13.77
C ASN A 297 18.48 16.97 13.72
N GLU A 298 17.19 17.28 13.91
CA GLU A 298 16.68 18.66 13.90
C GLU A 298 15.67 18.89 15.03
N ASP A 299 15.73 20.06 15.66
CA ASP A 299 14.72 20.52 16.61
C ASP A 299 13.48 21.03 15.88
N ARG A 300 12.43 20.20 15.84
CA ARG A 300 11.18 20.52 15.15
C ARG A 300 10.19 21.18 16.09
N LYS A 301 9.70 22.36 15.70
CA LYS A 301 8.64 23.07 16.44
C LYS A 301 7.36 22.24 16.46
N ILE A 302 6.76 22.14 17.65
CA ILE A 302 5.44 21.56 17.82
C ILE A 302 4.38 22.63 17.57
N ASN A 303 3.46 22.34 16.65
CA ASN A 303 2.23 23.07 16.49
C ASN A 303 1.19 22.50 17.46
N LYS A 304 0.79 23.31 18.44
CA LYS A 304 -0.24 23.00 19.43
C LYS A 304 -1.56 23.66 19.01
N ASN A 305 -2.59 22.86 18.81
CA ASN A 305 -3.98 23.33 18.73
C ASN A 305 -4.79 22.75 19.88
N TYR A 306 -5.78 23.51 20.33
CA TYR A 306 -6.80 23.04 21.26
C TYR A 306 -7.86 22.25 20.48
N HIS A 307 -8.21 21.06 20.97
CA HIS A 307 -9.19 20.19 20.34
C HIS A 307 -10.32 19.83 21.31
N ILE A 308 -11.57 20.03 20.89
CA ILE A 308 -12.75 19.54 21.60
C ILE A 308 -13.43 18.51 20.73
N LYS A 309 -13.63 17.31 21.26
CA LYS A 309 -14.28 16.22 20.54
C LYS A 309 -15.65 15.94 21.12
N PHE A 310 -16.64 15.78 20.23
CA PHE A 310 -17.97 15.28 20.54
C PHE A 310 -18.14 13.89 19.92
N SER A 311 -18.51 12.91 20.73
CA SER A 311 -18.66 11.52 20.32
C SER A 311 -19.89 10.86 20.90
N GLY A 312 -20.34 9.75 20.30
CA GLY A 312 -21.32 8.83 20.85
C GLY A 312 -20.77 7.41 20.75
N GLN A 313 -21.49 6.52 20.06
CA GLN A 313 -20.94 5.22 19.64
C GLN A 313 -19.75 5.36 18.68
N SER A 314 -19.70 6.47 17.93
CA SER A 314 -18.61 6.87 17.04
C SER A 314 -18.37 8.38 17.14
N TYR A 315 -17.33 8.88 16.46
CA TYR A 315 -17.10 10.32 16.34
C TYR A 315 -18.30 11.03 15.71
N ILE A 316 -18.69 12.18 16.26
CA ILE A 316 -19.79 13.01 15.74
C ILE A 316 -19.24 14.26 15.05
N THR A 317 -18.49 15.07 15.81
CA THR A 317 -17.91 16.34 15.34
C THR A 317 -16.83 16.82 16.32
N GLY A 318 -16.12 17.90 15.99
CA GLY A 318 -15.08 18.48 16.84
C GLY A 318 -14.77 19.94 16.50
N LEU A 319 -13.97 20.56 17.36
CA LEU A 319 -13.48 21.94 17.25
C LEU A 319 -11.96 21.93 17.32
N TRP A 320 -11.30 22.73 16.48
CA TRP A 320 -9.87 23.00 16.54
C TRP A 320 -9.65 24.50 16.62
N ALA A 321 -9.05 24.94 17.72
CA ALA A 321 -8.84 26.34 18.03
C ALA A 321 -7.36 26.62 18.36
N GLY A 322 -6.89 27.81 18.00
CA GLY A 322 -5.62 28.38 18.45
C GLY A 322 -5.79 29.19 19.74
N GLU A 323 -4.67 29.64 20.32
CA GLU A 323 -4.68 30.45 21.56
C GLU A 323 -5.51 31.73 21.42
N LYS A 324 -5.47 32.37 20.25
CA LYS A 324 -6.19 33.62 19.97
C LYS A 324 -7.71 33.47 19.87
N ASP A 325 -8.23 32.24 19.73
CA ASP A 325 -9.65 32.00 19.55
C ASP A 325 -10.40 31.98 20.90
N PHE A 326 -9.69 32.10 22.02
CA PHE A 326 -10.25 32.08 23.37
C PHE A 326 -10.20 33.45 24.04
N LYS A 327 -11.32 33.87 24.63
CA LYS A 327 -11.38 35.02 25.56
C LYS A 327 -11.25 34.63 27.02
N LYS A 328 -11.46 33.35 27.36
CA LYS A 328 -11.29 32.80 28.73
C LYS A 328 -10.61 31.42 28.70
N PRO A 329 -9.86 31.04 29.75
CA PRO A 329 -9.26 29.71 29.84
C PRO A 329 -10.32 28.60 29.89
N LEU A 330 -10.35 27.74 28.86
CA LEU A 330 -11.18 26.54 28.84
C LEU A 330 -10.43 25.31 29.40
N TYR A 331 -9.14 25.18 29.06
CA TYR A 331 -8.34 24.00 29.31
C TYR A 331 -7.74 23.97 30.72
N THR A 332 -8.61 23.96 31.73
CA THR A 332 -8.21 23.84 33.13
C THR A 332 -8.67 22.51 33.71
N LYS A 333 -8.02 22.05 34.79
CA LYS A 333 -8.45 20.87 35.53
C LYS A 333 -9.92 20.95 35.97
N ALA A 334 -10.32 22.06 36.59
CA ALA A 334 -11.72 22.26 37.02
C ALA A 334 -12.72 22.09 35.85
N ASN A 335 -12.46 22.75 34.72
CA ASN A 335 -13.34 22.66 33.56
C ASN A 335 -13.38 21.25 32.98
N PHE A 336 -12.23 20.58 32.88
CA PHE A 336 -12.16 19.19 32.42
C PHE A 336 -13.01 18.26 33.29
N TYR A 337 -12.84 18.30 34.62
CA TYR A 337 -13.57 17.42 35.53
C TYR A 337 -15.09 17.66 35.50
N ASN A 338 -15.50 18.93 35.43
CA ASN A 338 -16.92 19.31 35.44
C ASN A 338 -17.62 19.07 34.09
N HIS A 339 -16.91 19.34 32.98
CA HIS A 339 -17.53 19.43 31.66
C HIS A 339 -17.15 18.30 30.70
N SER A 340 -16.17 17.43 31.00
CA SER A 340 -15.87 16.26 30.16
C SER A 340 -16.69 15.01 30.52
N GLY A 341 -16.93 14.15 29.53
CA GLY A 341 -17.65 12.88 29.64
C GLY A 341 -19.08 12.99 29.12
N ARG A 342 -19.94 12.10 29.61
CA ARG A 342 -21.32 11.98 29.13
C ARG A 342 -22.19 13.17 29.49
N LYS A 343 -22.83 13.76 28.49
CA LYS A 343 -23.73 14.92 28.59
C LYS A 343 -25.09 14.57 27.98
N LYS A 344 -26.07 14.44 28.87
CA LYS A 344 -27.49 14.23 28.53
C LYS A 344 -28.17 15.54 28.12
N ARG A 345 -29.03 15.46 27.10
CA ARG A 345 -29.73 16.60 26.48
C ARG A 345 -30.48 17.47 27.49
N SER A 346 -31.33 16.84 28.29
CA SER A 346 -32.19 17.52 29.28
C SER A 346 -31.46 18.12 30.48
N LEU A 347 -30.17 17.82 30.68
CA LEU A 347 -29.45 18.17 31.90
C LEU A 347 -28.23 19.05 31.66
N HIS A 348 -27.56 18.91 30.52
CA HIS A 348 -26.21 19.45 30.36
C HIS A 348 -25.99 20.26 29.09
N TRP A 349 -26.82 20.10 28.05
CA TRP A 349 -26.49 20.69 26.75
C TRP A 349 -26.49 22.22 26.80
N ASP A 350 -27.44 22.83 27.50
CA ASP A 350 -27.47 24.29 27.70
C ASP A 350 -26.25 24.76 28.50
N THR A 351 -25.83 24.02 29.51
CA THR A 351 -24.61 24.33 30.27
C THR A 351 -23.35 24.26 29.41
N ILE A 352 -23.25 23.27 28.51
CA ILE A 352 -22.13 23.17 27.57
C ILE A 352 -22.17 24.30 26.55
N LYS A 353 -23.34 24.60 25.99
CA LYS A 353 -23.53 25.72 25.06
C LYS A 353 -23.11 27.04 25.70
N ASN A 354 -23.60 27.32 26.91
CA ASN A 354 -23.26 28.53 27.66
C ASN A 354 -21.77 28.58 28.01
N LEU A 355 -21.15 27.45 28.35
CA LEU A 355 -19.70 27.41 28.57
C LEU A 355 -18.95 27.84 27.30
N LEU A 356 -19.28 27.24 26.15
CA LEU A 356 -18.57 27.50 24.90
C LEU A 356 -18.83 28.92 24.36
N ASP A 357 -20.06 29.43 24.47
CA ASP A 357 -20.40 30.83 24.13
C ASP A 357 -19.60 31.84 24.98
N ASN A 358 -19.24 31.47 26.22
CA ASN A 358 -18.50 32.32 27.14
C ASN A 358 -16.97 32.22 27.01
N VAL A 359 -16.44 31.11 26.49
CA VAL A 359 -14.98 30.89 26.42
C VAL A 359 -14.36 31.27 25.09
N PHE A 360 -15.07 31.10 23.98
CA PHE A 360 -14.57 31.45 22.66
C PHE A 360 -14.74 32.95 22.39
N ASP A 361 -13.80 33.50 21.63
CA ASP A 361 -13.92 34.83 21.06
C ASP A 361 -15.16 34.90 20.14
N ASP A 362 -15.75 36.09 20.04
CA ASP A 362 -16.98 36.28 19.27
C ASP A 362 -16.73 36.11 17.75
N ASP A 363 -15.49 36.33 17.30
CA ASP A 363 -15.07 36.08 15.91
C ASP A 363 -14.92 34.58 15.59
N TYR A 364 -14.81 33.72 16.61
CA TYR A 364 -14.73 32.27 16.44
C TYR A 364 -16.13 31.65 16.52
N GLU A 365 -16.81 31.56 15.37
CA GLU A 365 -18.15 30.96 15.20
C GLU A 365 -18.18 29.45 15.50
N TRP A 366 -17.93 29.04 16.75
CA TRP A 366 -17.72 27.64 17.13
C TRP A 366 -18.90 26.73 16.76
N LYS A 367 -20.15 27.22 16.89
CA LYS A 367 -21.36 26.46 16.54
C LYS A 367 -21.37 26.07 15.06
N LYS A 368 -20.98 27.00 14.18
CA LYS A 368 -20.88 26.76 12.74
C LYS A 368 -19.73 25.83 12.42
N TYR A 369 -18.58 26.03 13.06
CA TYR A 369 -17.39 25.21 12.88
C TYR A 369 -17.67 23.72 13.15
N CYS A 370 -18.25 23.39 14.31
CA CYS A 370 -18.58 22.01 14.64
C CYS A 370 -19.94 21.56 14.14
N LYS A 371 -20.69 22.42 13.45
CA LYS A 371 -22.07 22.18 13.01
C LYS A 371 -22.98 21.75 14.16
N TRP A 372 -22.92 22.48 15.27
CA TRP A 372 -23.60 22.17 16.53
C TRP A 372 -25.09 21.87 16.34
N ASP A 373 -25.81 22.73 15.61
CA ASP A 373 -27.25 22.56 15.41
C ASP A 373 -27.54 21.30 14.58
N GLU A 374 -26.96 21.18 13.38
CA GLU A 374 -27.13 20.02 12.49
C GLU A 374 -26.73 18.68 13.12
N LYS A 375 -25.57 18.63 13.80
CA LYS A 375 -24.97 17.36 14.27
C LYS A 375 -25.40 16.95 15.67
N LEU A 376 -25.86 17.90 16.49
CA LEU A 376 -26.21 17.64 17.89
C LEU A 376 -27.67 18.04 18.20
N ILE A 377 -28.08 19.28 17.99
CA ILE A 377 -29.42 19.76 18.39
C ILE A 377 -30.55 19.12 17.57
N ASP A 378 -30.45 19.22 16.25
CA ASP A 378 -31.47 18.73 15.30
C ASP A 378 -31.36 17.23 15.06
N SER A 379 -30.39 16.58 15.73
CA SER A 379 -30.25 15.14 15.72
C SER A 379 -31.22 14.47 16.70
N ASN A 380 -31.55 13.21 16.45
CA ASN A 380 -32.32 12.35 17.37
C ASN A 380 -31.51 11.89 18.60
N ARG A 381 -30.38 12.54 18.92
CA ARG A 381 -29.53 12.16 20.04
C ARG A 381 -30.10 12.69 21.35
N SER A 382 -30.09 11.83 22.37
CA SER A 382 -30.42 12.18 23.75
C SER A 382 -29.18 12.46 24.61
N GLN A 383 -27.99 12.10 24.11
CA GLN A 383 -26.71 12.29 24.79
C GLN A 383 -25.53 12.31 23.81
N PHE A 384 -24.42 12.90 24.25
CA PHE A 384 -23.09 12.76 23.65
C PHE A 384 -22.03 12.70 24.76
N ASP A 385 -20.84 12.22 24.44
CA ASP A 385 -19.64 12.35 25.26
C ASP A 385 -18.79 13.51 24.71
N ILE A 386 -18.25 14.36 25.59
CA ILE A 386 -17.35 15.46 25.23
C ILE A 386 -15.99 15.26 25.89
N SER A 387 -14.90 15.53 25.18
CA SER A 387 -13.55 15.53 25.75
C SER A 387 -12.77 16.76 25.33
N PHE A 388 -12.08 17.36 26.29
CA PHE A 388 -11.11 18.42 26.06
C PHE A 388 -9.73 17.81 25.87
N GLY A 389 -9.11 18.07 24.72
CA GLY A 389 -7.79 17.59 24.38
C GLY A 389 -7.03 18.56 23.49
N TYR A 390 -5.95 18.07 22.92
CA TYR A 390 -5.07 18.84 22.06
C TYR A 390 -4.86 18.09 20.76
N GLU A 391 -4.40 18.82 19.75
CA GLU A 391 -3.68 18.26 18.62
C GLU A 391 -2.25 18.81 18.71
N LEU A 392 -1.29 17.90 18.88
CA LEU A 392 0.12 18.23 18.81
C LEU A 392 0.67 17.66 17.52
N SER A 393 1.27 18.50 16.70
CA SER A 393 1.82 18.06 15.43
C SER A 393 3.19 18.64 15.14
N ILE A 394 3.97 17.85 14.42
CA ILE A 394 5.21 18.29 13.76
C ILE A 394 5.02 18.09 12.26
N SER A 395 5.70 18.89 11.45
CA SER A 395 5.71 18.74 10.00
C SER A 395 7.14 18.54 9.54
N ILE A 396 7.34 17.59 8.63
CA ILE A 396 8.63 17.30 8.01
C ILE A 396 8.47 17.58 6.51
N PRO A 397 9.24 18.52 5.93
CA PRO A 397 9.27 18.76 4.49
C PRO A 397 9.49 17.47 3.71
N PHE A 398 8.71 17.25 2.66
CA PHE A 398 8.81 16.01 1.89
C PHE A 398 10.20 15.81 1.28
N LYS A 399 10.88 16.89 0.88
CA LYS A 399 12.26 16.84 0.36
C LYS A 399 13.22 16.13 1.31
N GLU A 400 13.04 16.26 2.61
CA GLU A 400 13.87 15.54 3.59
C GLU A 400 13.60 14.03 3.55
N LEU A 401 12.33 13.63 3.41
CA LEU A 401 11.95 12.23 3.24
C LEU A 401 12.48 11.66 1.92
N GLN A 402 12.55 12.46 0.86
CA GLN A 402 13.14 12.05 -0.42
C GLN A 402 14.64 11.76 -0.30
N ILE A 403 15.36 12.51 0.54
CA ILE A 403 16.78 12.26 0.83
C ILE A 403 16.95 11.01 1.69
N LEU A 404 16.01 10.75 2.61
CA LEU A 404 16.05 9.58 3.50
C LEU A 404 15.70 8.26 2.78
N ASP A 405 14.73 8.27 1.87
CA ASP A 405 14.27 7.08 1.13
C ASP A 405 14.67 7.16 -0.34
N THR A 406 15.89 6.70 -0.61
CA THR A 406 16.46 6.66 -1.98
C THR A 406 16.45 5.27 -2.60
N ASN A 407 16.39 4.21 -1.79
CA ASN A 407 16.44 2.83 -2.25
C ASN A 407 15.09 2.15 -2.11
N LYS A 408 14.42 1.88 -3.24
CA LYS A 408 13.11 1.21 -3.26
C LYS A 408 13.06 -0.15 -2.56
N LYS A 409 14.19 -0.85 -2.41
CA LYS A 409 14.29 -2.16 -1.76
C LYS A 409 14.56 -2.08 -0.25
N ASP A 410 14.81 -0.90 0.29
CA ASP A 410 15.16 -0.70 1.69
C ASP A 410 14.19 0.32 2.33
N LEU A 411 13.55 -0.06 3.43
CA LEU A 411 12.63 0.79 4.19
C LEU A 411 13.25 1.29 5.50
N THR A 412 14.48 0.87 5.82
CA THR A 412 15.11 1.04 7.13
C THR A 412 15.11 2.51 7.59
N SER A 413 15.49 3.44 6.72
CA SER A 413 15.51 4.87 7.04
C SER A 413 14.12 5.42 7.40
N LEU A 414 13.07 5.02 6.68
CA LEU A 414 11.70 5.44 6.97
C LEU A 414 11.17 4.82 8.26
N ILE A 415 11.47 3.54 8.48
CA ILE A 415 11.13 2.83 9.72
C ILE A 415 11.75 3.55 10.92
N ASN A 416 13.05 3.88 10.83
CA ASN A 416 13.77 4.60 11.87
C ASN A 416 13.16 5.98 12.15
N LEU A 417 12.83 6.75 11.11
CA LEU A 417 12.16 8.05 11.25
C LEU A 417 10.83 7.92 12.01
N ILE A 418 9.97 6.97 11.61
CA ILE A 418 8.66 6.76 12.24
C ILE A 418 8.82 6.36 13.72
N ASN A 419 9.79 5.49 14.01
CA ASN A 419 10.12 5.08 15.38
C ASN A 419 10.64 6.25 16.23
N GLU A 420 11.50 7.10 15.65
CA GLU A 420 12.01 8.30 16.30
C GLU A 420 10.89 9.27 16.64
N VAL A 421 9.98 9.54 15.68
CA VAL A 421 8.79 10.38 15.90
C VAL A 421 7.94 9.83 17.04
N LYS A 422 7.65 8.52 17.05
CA LYS A 422 6.88 7.86 18.12
C LYS A 422 7.54 8.07 19.49
N LYS A 423 8.86 7.84 19.56
CA LYS A 423 9.64 7.97 20.78
C LYS A 423 9.68 9.42 21.27
N ALA A 424 9.86 10.37 20.37
CA ALA A 424 9.87 11.79 20.67
C ALA A 424 8.52 12.24 21.27
N PHE A 425 7.40 11.91 20.61
CA PHE A 425 6.06 12.22 21.12
C PHE A 425 5.78 11.61 22.49
N LYS A 426 6.26 10.39 22.78
CA LYS A 426 6.09 9.77 24.12
C LYS A 426 6.59 10.66 25.26
N THR A 427 7.56 11.55 24.99
CA THR A 427 8.17 12.45 25.98
C THR A 427 7.65 13.89 25.91
N VAL A 428 6.61 14.17 25.12
CA VAL A 428 6.14 15.54 24.85
C VAL A 428 5.45 16.20 26.05
N LEU A 429 4.75 15.43 26.87
CA LEU A 429 4.06 15.92 28.06
C LEU A 429 5.06 16.28 29.16
N ILE A 430 5.00 17.52 29.64
CA ILE A 430 5.78 17.99 30.79
C ILE A 430 4.98 17.63 32.05
N LYS A 431 5.57 16.82 32.93
CA LYS A 431 4.89 16.29 34.12
C LYS A 431 4.74 17.31 35.23
#